data_AF-A0A485B8U5-F1
#
_entry.id   AF-A0A485B8U5-F1
#
_cell.length_a   1.000
_cell.length_b   1.000
_cell.length_c   1.000
_cell.angle_alpha   90.00
_cell.angle_beta   90.00
_cell.angle_gamma   90.00
#
_symmetry.space_group_name_H-M   'P 1'
#
loop_
_entity.id
_entity.type
_entity.pdbx_description
1 polymer ?
#
loop_
_entity_poly.entity_id
_entity_poly.type
_entity_poly.pdbx_seq_one_letter_code
_entity_poly.pdbx_strand_id
1 'polypeptide(L)'
;MTTTPLRLLSVFGSVIALLGFAFAFLLVFLRLVFGPQWAAEGVFMLFAVLFMFIGAQFVGMGLLGEYIGRIYNDVRARPRYFIQRVVRQPETASQEEDRS
;
A
#
# COMPACT_ATOMS: atom_id res chain seq x y z
N MET A 1 5.00 -6.21 -13.53
CA MET A 1 3.92 -7.18 -13.31
C MET A 1 3.13 -6.72 -12.11
N THR A 2 1.89 -6.29 -12.39
CA THR A 2 0.74 -6.17 -11.49
C THR A 2 1.03 -5.74 -10.03
N THR A 3 0.84 -4.46 -9.72
CA THR A 3 0.72 -3.92 -8.35
C THR A 3 -0.56 -4.39 -7.63
N THR A 4 -1.30 -5.32 -8.23
CA THR A 4 -2.57 -5.86 -7.73
C THR A 4 -2.49 -6.53 -6.35
N PRO A 5 -1.47 -7.34 -5.99
CA PRO A 5 -1.49 -8.01 -4.68
C PRO A 5 -1.33 -7.01 -3.53
N LEU A 6 -0.53 -5.95 -3.74
CA LEU A 6 -0.33 -4.89 -2.75
C LEU A 6 -1.54 -3.99 -2.61
N ARG A 7 -2.15 -3.59 -3.74
CA ARG A 7 -3.36 -2.77 -3.72
C ARG A 7 -4.54 -3.52 -3.07
N LEU A 8 -4.61 -4.84 -3.26
CA LEU A 8 -5.64 -5.68 -2.63
C LEU A 8 -5.48 -5.71 -1.10
N LEU A 9 -4.24 -5.81 -0.61
CA LEU A 9 -3.96 -5.81 0.84
C LEU A 9 -4.28 -4.46 1.49
N SER A 10 -3.96 -3.34 0.83
CA SER A 10 -4.31 -1.99 1.32
C SER A 10 -5.83 -1.76 1.34
N VAL A 11 -6.57 -2.27 0.34
CA VAL A 11 -8.04 -2.22 0.33
C VAL A 11 -8.62 -3.08 1.45
N PHE A 12 -8.14 -4.31 1.63
CA PHE A 12 -8.56 -5.18 2.72
C PHE A 12 -8.31 -4.55 4.10
N GLY A 13 -7.11 -4.00 4.32
CA GLY A 13 -6.78 -3.28 5.55
C GLY A 13 -7.68 -2.08 5.79
N SER A 14 -7.99 -1.32 4.73
CA SER A 14 -8.92 -0.18 4.82
C SER A 14 -10.34 -0.63 5.20
N VAL A 15 -10.85 -1.71 4.61
CA VAL A 15 -12.18 -2.25 4.94
C VAL A 15 -12.24 -2.70 6.40
N ILE A 16 -11.22 -3.41 6.89
CA ILE A 16 -11.14 -3.87 8.28
C ILE A 16 -11.07 -2.67 9.24
N ALA A 17 -10.28 -1.65 8.92
CA ALA A 17 -10.19 -0.42 9.72
C ALA A 17 -11.55 0.31 9.80
N LEU A 18 -12.27 0.40 8.68
CA LEU A 18 -13.58 1.05 8.58
C LEU A 18 -14.64 0.29 9.41
N LEU A 19 -14.63 -1.04 9.35
CA LEU A 19 -15.48 -1.90 10.18
C LEU A 19 -15.15 -1.73 11.67
N GLY A 20 -13.87 -1.71 12.05
CA GLY A 20 -13.43 -1.48 13.42
C GLY A 20 -13.86 -0.12 13.96
N PHE A 21 -13.74 0.93 13.15
CA PHE A 21 -14.19 2.28 13.50
C PHE A 21 -15.72 2.35 13.67
N ALA A 22 -16.47 1.73 12.76
CA ALA A 22 -17.93 1.64 12.87
C ALA A 22 -18.36 0.87 14.13
N PHE A 23 -17.65 -0.21 14.47
CA PHE A 23 -17.94 -0.99 15.68
C PHE A 23 -17.62 -0.21 16.96
N ALA A 24 -16.49 0.51 17.01
CA ALA A 24 -16.17 1.39 18.12
C ALA A 24 -17.23 2.50 18.30
N PHE A 25 -17.67 3.11 17.21
CA PHE A 25 -18.74 4.12 17.24
C PHE A 25 -20.06 3.54 17.75
N LEU A 26 -20.41 2.32 17.31
CA LEU A 26 -21.59 1.60 17.77
C LEU A 26 -21.53 1.33 19.27
N LEU A 27 -20.39 0.88 19.81
CA LEU A 27 -20.21 0.66 21.26
C LEU A 27 -20.36 1.95 22.07
N VAL A 28 -19.81 3.07 21.57
CA VAL A 28 -19.97 4.39 22.21
C VAL A 28 -21.44 4.82 22.19
N PHE A 29 -22.12 4.65 21.06
CA PHE A 29 -23.53 5.00 20.92
C PHE A 29 -24.42 4.16 21.85
N LEU A 30 -24.23 2.83 21.88
CA LEU A 30 -25.00 1.96 22.78
C LEU A 30 -24.76 2.31 24.26
N ARG A 31 -23.53 2.68 24.62
CA ARG A 31 -23.24 3.17 25.98
C ARG A 31 -24.00 4.45 26.33
N LEU A 32 -24.14 5.38 25.38
CA LEU A 32 -24.87 6.64 25.62
C LEU A 32 -26.39 6.40 25.77
N VAL A 33 -26.95 5.46 25.02
CA VAL A 33 -28.40 5.16 25.03
C VAL A 33 -28.81 4.28 26.21
N PHE A 34 -28.07 3.20 26.49
CA PHE A 34 -28.43 2.20 27.52
C PHE A 34 -27.77 2.45 28.89
N GLY A 35 -26.89 3.45 28.98
CA GLY A 35 -26.27 3.89 30.23
C GLY A 35 -25.11 3.00 30.74
N PRO A 36 -24.47 3.40 31.86
CA PRO A 36 -23.23 2.77 32.34
C PRO A 36 -23.39 1.35 32.88
N GLN A 37 -24.59 1.00 33.36
CA GLN A 37 -24.91 -0.32 33.93
C GLN A 37 -24.87 -1.41 32.84
N TRP A 38 -25.38 -1.09 31.66
CA TRP A 38 -25.25 -1.93 30.48
C TRP A 38 -23.79 -2.01 30.00
N ALA A 39 -23.00 -0.97 30.30
CA ALA A 39 -21.64 -0.83 29.79
C ALA A 39 -20.58 -1.70 30.50
N ALA A 40 -21.00 -2.69 31.31
CA ALA A 40 -20.13 -3.56 32.12
C ALA A 40 -19.04 -2.76 32.87
N GLU A 41 -19.45 -1.70 33.55
CA GLU A 41 -18.57 -0.83 34.37
C GLU A 41 -17.36 -0.25 33.63
N GLY A 42 -17.44 -0.08 32.30
CA GLY A 42 -16.40 0.56 31.51
C GLY A 42 -15.56 -0.39 30.66
N VAL A 43 -15.76 -1.70 30.75
CA VAL A 43 -15.11 -2.71 29.89
C VAL A 43 -15.38 -2.42 28.41
N PHE A 44 -16.60 -2.04 28.03
CA PHE A 44 -16.88 -1.67 26.63
C PHE A 44 -16.22 -0.38 26.18
N MET A 45 -15.90 0.54 27.10
CA MET A 45 -15.10 1.73 26.76
C MET A 45 -13.66 1.34 26.43
N LEU A 46 -13.10 0.42 27.23
CA LEU A 46 -11.78 -0.13 26.98
C LEU A 46 -11.75 -0.78 25.59
N PHE A 47 -12.75 -1.61 25.25
CA PHE A 47 -12.86 -2.20 23.92
C PHE A 47 -13.03 -1.16 22.81
N ALA A 48 -13.80 -0.10 23.02
CA ALA A 48 -13.94 0.97 22.02
C ALA A 48 -12.59 1.66 21.73
N VAL A 49 -11.83 2.01 22.77
CA VAL A 49 -10.47 2.57 22.63
C VAL A 49 -9.53 1.57 21.97
N LEU A 50 -9.59 0.30 22.38
CA LEU A 50 -8.72 -0.76 21.88
C LEU A 50 -8.99 -1.03 20.39
N PHE A 51 -10.25 -1.06 19.96
CA PHE A 51 -10.61 -1.16 18.53
C PHE A 51 -10.21 0.08 17.74
N MET A 52 -10.29 1.28 18.33
CA MET A 52 -9.78 2.49 17.69
C MET A 52 -8.26 2.40 17.44
N PHE A 53 -7.49 1.94 18.42
CA PHE A 53 -6.05 1.72 18.28
C PHE A 53 -5.72 0.63 17.26
N ILE A 54 -6.43 -0.49 17.29
CA ILE A 54 -6.26 -1.57 16.30
C ILE A 54 -6.56 -1.05 14.89
N GLY A 55 -7.63 -0.27 14.71
CA GLY A 55 -7.97 0.35 13.43
C GLY A 55 -6.83 1.25 12.92
N ALA A 56 -6.28 2.11 13.78
CA ALA A 56 -5.14 2.96 13.44
C ALA A 56 -3.89 2.14 13.07
N GLN A 57 -3.60 1.05 13.78
CA GLN A 57 -2.49 0.14 13.47
C GLN A 57 -2.67 -0.54 12.10
N PHE A 58 -3.89 -0.97 11.74
CA PHE A 58 -4.17 -1.55 10.44
C PHE A 58 -3.97 -0.56 9.28
N VAL A 59 -4.33 0.72 9.47
CA VAL A 59 -4.02 1.78 8.50
C VAL A 59 -2.50 1.90 8.33
N GLY A 60 -1.74 1.90 9.43
CA GLY A 60 -0.27 1.90 9.40
C GLY A 60 0.32 0.70 8.66
N MET A 61 -0.22 -0.50 8.89
CA MET A 61 0.17 -1.73 8.19
C MET A 61 -0.11 -1.65 6.68
N GLY A 62 -1.22 -1.03 6.27
CA GLY A 62 -1.54 -0.79 4.86
C GLY A 62 -0.53 0.12 4.16
N LEU A 63 -0.09 1.18 4.84
CA LEU A 63 0.93 2.12 4.35
C LEU A 63 2.32 1.46 4.24
N LEU A 64 2.69 0.69 5.27
CA LEU A 64 3.91 -0.11 5.28
C LEU A 64 3.94 -1.12 4.13
N GLY A 65 2.80 -1.78 3.87
CA GLY A 65 2.63 -2.67 2.73
C GLY A 65 2.99 -1.95 1.42
N GLU A 66 2.34 -0.81 1.13
CA GLU A 66 2.62 -0.03 -0.09
C GLU A 66 4.11 0.35 -0.22
N TYR A 67 4.74 0.74 0.90
CA TYR A 67 6.15 1.10 0.93
C TYR A 67 7.06 -0.10 0.61
N ILE A 68 6.85 -1.25 1.28
CA ILE A 68 7.59 -2.49 1.02
C ILE A 68 7.37 -2.96 -0.43
N GLY A 69 6.17 -2.82 -0.97
CA GLY A 69 5.88 -3.13 -2.36
C GLY A 69 6.65 -2.26 -3.35
N ARG A 70 6.83 -0.98 -3.01
CA ARG A 70 7.64 -0.05 -3.80
C ARG A 70 9.12 -0.45 -3.76
N ILE A 71 9.65 -0.75 -2.57
CA ILE A 71 11.01 -1.28 -2.40
C ILE A 71 11.20 -2.57 -3.20
N TYR A 72 10.28 -3.51 -3.10
CA TYR A 72 10.37 -4.78 -3.84
C TYR A 72 10.45 -4.54 -5.35
N ASN A 73 9.66 -3.60 -5.89
CA ASN A 73 9.74 -3.25 -7.31
C ASN A 73 11.07 -2.60 -7.69
N ASP A 74 11.62 -1.76 -6.81
CA ASP A 74 12.88 -1.05 -7.03
C ASP A 74 14.08 -2.02 -7.01
N VAL A 75 14.13 -2.92 -6.04
CA VAL A 75 15.18 -3.94 -5.89
C VAL A 75 15.13 -4.98 -7.00
N ARG A 76 13.95 -5.24 -7.58
CA ARG A 76 13.78 -6.27 -8.62
C ARG A 76 14.34 -5.87 -10.00
N ALA A 77 14.97 -4.70 -10.12
CA ALA A 77 15.84 -4.26 -11.23
C ALA A 77 15.59 -5.00 -12.55
N ARG A 78 14.38 -4.87 -13.12
CA ARG A 78 14.13 -5.36 -14.48
C ARG A 78 14.78 -4.35 -15.43
N PRO A 79 15.71 -4.78 -16.30
CA PRO A 79 16.32 -3.87 -17.27
C PRO A 79 15.21 -3.14 -18.05
N ARG A 80 15.25 -1.80 -18.03
CA ARG A 80 14.18 -0.92 -18.58
C ARG A 80 13.96 -1.10 -20.08
N TYR A 81 14.92 -1.72 -20.76
CA TYR A 81 14.88 -1.99 -22.19
C TYR A 81 15.81 -3.16 -22.51
N PHE A 82 15.43 -3.94 -23.52
CA PHE A 82 16.28 -4.94 -24.16
C PHE A 82 16.69 -4.37 -25.51
N ILE A 83 17.99 -4.09 -25.71
CA ILE A 83 18.47 -3.60 -27.01
C ILE A 83 18.44 -4.77 -28.00
N GLN A 84 17.50 -4.74 -28.95
CA GLN A 84 17.38 -5.79 -29.96
C GLN A 84 18.38 -5.64 -31.11
N ARG A 85 18.75 -4.41 -31.47
CA ARG A 85 19.74 -4.15 -32.53
C ARG A 85 20.34 -2.76 -32.38
N VAL A 86 21.66 -2.68 -32.44
CA VAL A 86 22.39 -1.40 -32.58
C VAL A 86 22.69 -1.22 -34.06
N VAL A 87 22.10 -0.21 -34.70
CA VAL A 87 22.44 0.17 -36.07
C VAL A 87 23.62 1.13 -35.97
N ARG A 88 24.84 0.62 -36.13
CA ARG A 88 26.02 1.47 -36.33
C ARG A 88 25.96 1.99 -37.76
N GLN A 89 25.85 3.30 -37.92
CA GLN A 89 25.94 3.94 -39.23
C GLN A 89 27.36 3.64 -39.77
N PRO A 90 27.51 3.06 -40.96
CA PRO A 90 28.84 2.88 -41.54
C PRO A 90 29.41 4.28 -41.72
N GLU A 91 30.60 4.51 -41.14
CA GLU A 91 31.38 5.68 -41.50
C GLU A 91 31.56 5.61 -43.01
N THR A 92 30.92 6.54 -43.70
CA THR A 92 31.03 6.72 -45.13
C THR A 92 32.52 6.82 -45.40
N ALA A 93 33.06 5.77 -46.01
CA ALA A 93 34.46 5.69 -46.34
C ALA A 93 34.82 6.95 -47.11
N SER A 94 35.66 7.79 -46.50
CA SER A 94 36.46 8.82 -47.15
C SER A 94 37.52 8.17 -48.06
N GLN A 95 37.10 7.20 -48.88
CA GLN A 95 37.83 6.62 -49.99
C GLN A 95 37.38 7.31 -51.28
N GLU A 96 37.63 8.61 -51.41
CA GLU A 96 37.56 9.27 -52.72
C GLU A 96 38.59 10.39 -52.90
N GLU A 97 39.50 10.63 -51.93
CA GLU A 97 40.38 11.81 -51.95
C GLU A 97 41.86 11.52 -51.63
N ASP A 98 42.38 10.34 -52.02
CA ASP A 98 43.84 10.18 -52.13
C ASP A 98 44.24 9.11 -53.16
N ARG A 99 43.52 9.09 -54.29
CA ARG A 99 43.90 8.36 -55.50
C ARG A 99 43.54 9.21 -56.71
N SER A 100 44.15 10.38 -56.81
CA SER A 100 44.15 11.25 -57.99
C SER A 100 45.49 11.93 -58.11
#